data_AF-A0AAX3NTY8-F1
#
_entry.id   AF-A0AAX3NTY8-F1
#
_cell.length_a   1.000
_cell.length_b   1.000
_cell.length_c   1.000
_cell.angle_alpha   90.00
_cell.angle_beta   90.00
_cell.angle_gamma   90.00
#
_symmetry.space_group_name_H-M   'P 1'
#
loop_
_entity.id
_entity.type
_entity.pdbx_description
1 polymer ?
#
loop_
_entity_poly.entity_id
_entity_poly.type
_entity_poly.pdbx_seq_one_letter_code
_entity_poly.pdbx_strand_id
1 'polypeptide(L)'
;MKKQSGFTLIELMIVVAIVAILAAVALPAYQNYVTKTKWTELATAVGSLKTEAEVCASQGLFTTGTTTGCLKTDGKLPATVSLDTSSFTSAAGASFRVKFADADRGGPLANTSTLTMATSGAAVPFTWVFTCSDHTDVCPEPNTH
;
A
#
# COMPACT_ATOMS: atom_id res chain seq x y z
N MET A 1 -30.71 -36.14 40.48
CA MET A 1 -29.73 -35.03 40.40
C MET A 1 -28.79 -35.32 39.24
N LYS A 2 -28.77 -34.50 38.17
CA LYS A 2 -27.81 -34.67 37.06
C LYS A 2 -26.44 -34.18 37.56
N LYS A 3 -25.41 -35.03 37.50
CA LYS A 3 -24.02 -34.60 37.76
C LYS A 3 -23.63 -33.59 36.67
N GLN A 4 -23.38 -32.36 37.06
CA GLN A 4 -22.80 -31.35 36.18
C GLN A 4 -21.31 -31.65 36.07
N SER A 5 -20.88 -32.24 34.95
CA SER A 5 -19.46 -32.33 34.61
C SER A 5 -18.98 -30.93 34.21
N GLY A 6 -18.31 -30.24 35.14
CA GLY A 6 -17.58 -29.02 34.85
C GLY A 6 -16.25 -29.33 34.16
N PHE A 7 -15.79 -28.38 33.34
CA PHE A 7 -14.45 -28.41 32.74
C PHE A 7 -13.38 -28.34 33.83
N THR A 8 -12.32 -29.14 33.73
CA THR A 8 -11.23 -29.11 34.71
C THR A 8 -10.28 -27.94 34.45
N LEU A 9 -9.65 -27.42 35.50
CA LEU A 9 -8.64 -26.37 35.35
C LEU A 9 -7.44 -26.83 34.50
N ILE A 10 -7.10 -28.12 34.55
CA ILE A 10 -6.02 -28.69 33.75
C ILE A 10 -6.37 -28.72 32.26
N GLU A 11 -7.61 -29.06 31.89
CA GLU A 11 -8.06 -28.99 30.50
C GLU A 11 -8.00 -27.55 29.97
N LEU A 12 -8.42 -26.57 30.78
CA LEU A 12 -8.35 -25.17 30.39
C LEU A 12 -6.91 -24.68 30.21
N MET A 13 -5.99 -25.08 31.09
CA MET A 13 -4.57 -24.74 30.97
C MET A 13 -3.93 -25.29 29.69
N ILE A 14 -4.24 -26.53 29.30
CA ILE A 14 -3.72 -27.13 28.06
C ILE A 14 -4.28 -26.40 26.84
N VAL A 15 -5.57 -26.06 26.83
CA VAL A 15 -6.19 -25.31 25.73
C VAL A 15 -5.53 -23.95 25.55
N VAL A 16 -5.30 -23.21 26.64
CA VAL A 16 -4.62 -21.90 26.58
C VAL A 16 -3.19 -22.04 26.05
N ALA A 17 -2.46 -23.07 26.46
CA ALA A 17 -1.10 -23.33 25.97
C ALA A 17 -1.07 -23.58 24.45
N ILE A 18 -2.01 -24.39 23.93
CA ILE A 18 -2.10 -24.67 22.48
C ILE A 18 -2.49 -23.39 21.72
N VAL A 19 -3.47 -22.64 22.21
CA VAL A 19 -3.91 -21.38 21.59
C VAL A 19 -2.76 -20.36 21.56
N ALA A 20 -1.94 -20.28 22.62
CA ALA A 20 -0.78 -19.39 22.66
C ALA A 20 0.25 -19.72 21.58
N ILE A 21 0.55 -21.01 21.36
CA ILE A 21 1.47 -21.45 20.30
C ILE A 21 0.90 -21.14 18.91
N LEU A 22 -0.38 -21.45 18.68
CA LEU A 22 -1.03 -21.17 17.40
C LEU A 22 -1.08 -19.67 17.12
N ALA A 23 -1.42 -18.85 18.12
CA ALA A 23 -1.48 -17.39 17.98
C ALA A 23 -0.10 -16.79 17.64
N ALA A 24 0.98 -17.32 18.21
CA ALA A 24 2.34 -16.85 17.95
C ALA A 24 2.76 -17.01 16.48
N VAL A 25 2.27 -18.03 15.78
CA VAL A 25 2.55 -18.26 14.35
C VAL A 25 1.48 -17.62 13.46
N ALA A 26 0.22 -17.72 13.83
CA ALA A 26 -0.91 -17.27 13.02
C ALA A 26 -0.96 -15.74 12.92
N LEU A 27 -0.66 -15.00 13.99
CA LEU A 27 -0.72 -13.54 14.00
C LEU A 27 0.28 -12.89 13.02
N PRO A 28 1.59 -13.19 13.06
CA PRO A 28 2.53 -12.62 12.09
C PRO A 28 2.22 -13.07 10.65
N ALA A 29 1.80 -14.32 10.45
CA ALA A 29 1.40 -14.81 9.13
C ALA A 29 0.18 -14.04 8.57
N TYR A 30 -0.82 -13.78 9.40
CA TYR A 30 -2.00 -13.00 9.02
C TYR A 30 -1.64 -11.54 8.69
N GLN A 31 -0.78 -10.92 9.51
CA GLN A 31 -0.29 -9.55 9.26
C GLN A 31 0.46 -9.44 7.93
N ASN A 32 1.33 -10.42 7.62
CA ASN A 32 2.03 -10.48 6.33
C ASN A 32 1.06 -10.66 5.15
N TYR A 33 0.05 -11.51 5.30
CA TYR A 33 -0.98 -11.70 4.26
C TYR A 33 -1.74 -10.40 3.97
N VAL A 34 -2.21 -9.71 5.02
CA VAL A 34 -2.91 -8.42 4.89
C VAL A 34 -1.99 -7.36 4.27
N THR A 35 -0.72 -7.32 4.66
CA THR A 35 0.27 -6.41 4.08
C THR A 35 0.40 -6.62 2.57
N LYS A 36 0.55 -7.87 2.14
CA LYS A 36 0.68 -8.21 0.71
C LYS A 36 -0.57 -7.86 -0.09
N THR A 37 -1.77 -8.12 0.44
CA THR A 37 -3.02 -7.78 -0.27
C THR A 37 -3.17 -6.27 -0.44
N LYS A 38 -2.85 -5.48 0.59
CA LYS A 38 -2.88 -4.01 0.54
C LYS A 38 -1.87 -3.44 -0.46
N TRP A 39 -0.65 -3.97 -0.52
CA TRP A 39 0.33 -3.57 -1.56
C TRP A 39 -0.13 -3.92 -2.97
N THR A 40 -0.80 -5.07 -3.16
CA THR A 40 -1.38 -5.46 -4.46
C THR A 40 -2.52 -4.52 -4.87
N GLU A 41 -3.36 -4.10 -3.92
CA GLU A 41 -4.41 -3.10 -4.15
C GLU A 41 -3.82 -1.75 -4.57
N LEU A 42 -2.78 -1.29 -3.86
CA LEU A 42 -2.08 -0.06 -4.17
C LEU A 42 -1.43 -0.11 -5.56
N ALA A 43 -0.73 -1.20 -5.89
CA ALA A 43 -0.12 -1.40 -7.21
C ALA A 43 -1.17 -1.32 -8.33
N THR A 44 -2.34 -1.93 -8.12
CA THR A 44 -3.45 -1.90 -9.08
C THR A 44 -4.02 -0.48 -9.24
N ALA A 45 -4.23 0.22 -8.13
CA ALA A 45 -4.78 1.58 -8.14
C ALA A 45 -3.86 2.56 -8.90
N VAL A 46 -2.55 2.36 -8.75
CA VAL A 46 -1.50 3.16 -9.37
C VAL A 46 -1.44 3.02 -10.89
N GLY A 47 -1.83 1.87 -11.45
CA GLY A 47 -1.91 1.71 -12.91
C GLY A 47 -2.80 2.74 -13.60
N SER A 48 -3.89 3.16 -12.94
CA SER A 48 -4.78 4.21 -13.48
C SER A 48 -4.14 5.62 -13.42
N LEU A 49 -3.32 5.88 -12.41
CA LEU A 49 -2.60 7.15 -12.26
C LEU A 49 -1.42 7.27 -13.21
N LYS A 50 -0.81 6.15 -13.62
CA LYS A 50 0.29 6.12 -14.60
C LYS A 50 -0.12 6.79 -15.92
N THR A 51 -1.30 6.45 -16.45
CA THR A 51 -1.79 7.05 -17.71
C THR A 51 -2.07 8.54 -17.57
N GLU A 52 -2.70 8.96 -16.47
CA GLU A 52 -2.92 10.40 -16.21
C GLU A 52 -1.60 11.14 -16.03
N ALA A 53 -0.61 10.49 -15.41
CA ALA A 53 0.72 11.03 -15.26
C ALA A 53 1.44 11.16 -16.61
N GLU A 54 1.31 10.23 -17.53
CA GLU A 54 1.90 10.37 -18.87
C GLU A 54 1.29 11.55 -19.64
N VAL A 55 -0.04 11.70 -19.58
CA VAL A 55 -0.73 12.86 -20.18
C VAL A 55 -0.25 14.15 -19.52
N CYS A 56 -0.18 14.17 -18.19
CA CYS A 56 0.27 15.31 -17.42
C CYS A 56 1.72 15.73 -17.76
N ALA A 57 2.60 14.75 -17.92
CA ALA A 57 4.00 14.95 -18.27
C ALA A 57 4.13 15.48 -19.70
N SER A 58 3.31 14.97 -20.64
CA SER A 58 3.29 15.46 -22.03
C SER A 58 2.84 16.92 -22.14
N GLN A 59 2.03 17.41 -21.19
CA GLN A 59 1.55 18.78 -21.12
C GLN A 59 2.46 19.71 -20.29
N GLY A 60 3.54 19.18 -19.70
CA GLY A 60 4.44 19.94 -18.84
C GLY A 60 3.80 20.39 -17.52
N LEU A 61 2.75 19.70 -17.06
CA LEU A 61 1.94 20.12 -15.91
C LEU A 61 2.39 19.51 -14.58
N PHE A 62 3.44 18.70 -14.56
CA PHE A 62 4.14 18.40 -13.30
C PHE A 62 4.83 19.66 -12.84
N THR A 63 4.29 20.29 -11.81
CA THR A 63 4.88 21.44 -11.13
C THR A 63 5.11 21.06 -9.67
N THR A 64 6.21 21.52 -9.09
CA THR A 64 6.60 21.10 -7.74
C THR A 64 5.57 21.60 -6.72
N GLY A 65 4.98 20.69 -5.94
CA GLY A 65 4.06 21.03 -4.84
C GLY A 65 2.64 21.44 -5.24
N THR A 66 2.26 21.37 -6.52
CA THR A 66 0.87 21.63 -6.96
C THR A 66 0.36 20.54 -7.89
N THR A 67 -0.68 19.83 -7.45
CA THR A 67 -1.42 18.87 -8.28
C THR A 67 -2.41 19.53 -9.23
N THR A 68 -2.48 20.86 -9.26
CA THR A 68 -3.63 21.63 -9.77
C THR A 68 -4.13 21.10 -11.11
N GLY A 69 -5.14 20.23 -11.03
CA GLY A 69 -5.91 19.69 -12.15
C GLY A 69 -5.37 18.44 -12.85
N CYS A 70 -4.17 17.95 -12.55
CA CYS A 70 -3.48 17.03 -13.47
C CYS A 70 -3.58 15.53 -13.11
N LEU A 71 -3.33 15.16 -11.86
CA LEU A 71 -3.59 13.81 -11.34
C LEU A 71 -4.84 13.89 -10.47
N LYS A 72 -5.97 13.41 -10.99
CA LYS A 72 -7.23 13.45 -10.26
C LYS A 72 -7.45 12.10 -9.60
N THR A 73 -7.54 12.11 -8.28
CA THR A 73 -7.85 10.90 -7.50
C THR A 73 -9.34 10.57 -7.49
N ASP A 74 -10.19 11.48 -8.00
CA ASP A 74 -11.65 11.41 -7.93
C ASP A 74 -12.17 10.13 -8.61
N GLY A 75 -12.52 9.14 -7.78
CA GLY A 75 -13.04 7.84 -8.23
C GLY A 75 -12.02 6.91 -8.90
N LYS A 76 -10.71 7.26 -8.86
CA LYS A 76 -9.62 6.45 -9.43
C LYS A 76 -8.85 5.64 -8.39
N LEU A 77 -8.81 6.14 -7.15
CA LEU A 77 -8.19 5.45 -6.03
C LEU A 77 -9.26 4.85 -5.11
N PRO A 78 -9.01 3.66 -4.55
CA PRO A 78 -9.84 3.15 -3.45
C PRO A 78 -9.71 4.06 -2.23
N ALA A 79 -10.71 4.07 -1.34
CA ALA A 79 -10.74 4.93 -0.15
C ALA A 79 -9.58 4.69 0.83
N THR A 80 -8.90 3.55 0.70
CA THR A 80 -7.72 3.10 1.45
C THR A 80 -6.42 3.70 0.94
N VAL A 81 -6.44 4.44 -0.18
CA VAL A 81 -5.25 4.95 -0.85
C VAL A 81 -5.43 6.42 -1.18
N SER A 82 -4.39 7.22 -0.98
CA SER A 82 -4.40 8.66 -1.24
C SER A 82 -3.12 9.11 -1.94
N LEU A 83 -3.24 10.16 -2.74
CA LEU A 83 -2.12 10.79 -3.43
C LEU A 83 -1.41 11.75 -2.47
N ASP A 84 -0.09 11.65 -2.38
CA ASP A 84 0.72 12.61 -1.64
C ASP A 84 1.08 13.79 -2.54
N THR A 85 0.25 14.83 -2.48
CA THR A 85 0.36 16.05 -3.29
C THR A 85 1.64 16.85 -3.02
N SER A 86 2.36 16.57 -1.94
CA SER A 86 3.64 17.22 -1.60
C SER A 86 4.85 16.62 -2.30
N SER A 87 4.70 15.44 -2.92
CA SER A 87 5.80 14.65 -3.49
C SER A 87 6.08 14.91 -4.97
N PHE A 88 5.35 15.85 -5.58
CA PHE A 88 5.44 16.15 -7.00
C PHE A 88 6.74 16.86 -7.29
N THR A 89 7.55 16.29 -8.17
CA THR A 89 8.76 16.95 -8.70
C THR A 89 8.79 16.85 -10.21
N SER A 90 9.30 17.89 -10.85
CA SER A 90 9.26 18.10 -12.31
C SER A 90 10.64 18.13 -12.96
N ALA A 91 11.68 17.73 -12.23
CA ALA A 91 13.06 17.82 -12.72
C ALA A 91 13.36 16.69 -13.71
N ALA A 92 13.30 16.97 -15.01
CA ALA A 92 13.66 16.05 -16.10
C ALA A 92 12.96 14.67 -16.09
N GLY A 93 11.85 14.57 -15.34
CA GLY A 93 11.06 13.37 -15.15
C GLY A 93 9.92 13.65 -14.15
N ALA A 94 8.79 12.96 -14.32
CA ALA A 94 7.64 13.10 -13.44
C ALA A 94 7.77 12.13 -12.27
N SER A 95 7.71 12.65 -11.04
CA SER A 95 7.58 11.80 -9.85
C SER A 95 6.37 12.17 -9.01
N PHE A 96 5.68 11.17 -8.47
CA PHE A 96 4.63 11.35 -7.48
C PHE A 96 4.57 10.15 -6.54
N ARG A 97 4.02 10.35 -5.34
CA ARG A 97 3.87 9.32 -4.32
C ARG A 97 2.41 9.05 -4.01
N VAL A 98 2.13 7.80 -3.74
CA VAL A 98 0.85 7.31 -3.26
C VAL A 98 1.07 6.69 -1.89
N LYS A 99 0.16 6.94 -0.95
CA LYS A 99 0.22 6.48 0.44
C LYS A 99 -1.09 5.83 0.86
N PHE A 100 -1.05 4.95 1.84
CA PHE A 100 -2.27 4.45 2.47
C PHE A 100 -3.01 5.59 3.18
N ALA A 101 -4.35 5.58 3.10
CA ALA A 101 -5.20 6.57 3.72
C ALA A 101 -5.18 6.44 5.25
N ASP A 102 -5.44 7.53 5.95
CA ASP A 102 -5.40 7.59 7.41
C ASP A 102 -6.39 6.62 8.12
N ALA A 103 -7.37 6.07 7.39
CA ALA A 103 -8.32 5.08 7.90
C ALA A 103 -7.68 3.72 8.24
N ASP A 104 -6.47 3.43 7.77
CA ASP A 104 -5.74 2.19 8.09
C ASP A 104 -4.89 2.30 9.39
N ARG A 105 -5.06 3.37 10.21
CA ARG A 105 -4.38 3.56 11.51
C ARG A 105 -4.71 2.42 12.49
N GLY A 106 -3.87 1.38 12.48
CA GLY A 106 -4.01 0.21 13.35
C GLY A 106 -3.74 -1.12 12.63
N GLY A 107 -3.61 -1.12 11.30
CA GLY A 107 -3.15 -2.26 10.52
C GLY A 107 -1.61 -2.38 10.48
N PRO A 108 -1.08 -3.46 9.89
CA PRO A 108 0.37 -3.65 9.73
C PRO A 108 1.03 -2.63 8.79
N LEU A 109 0.23 -1.85 8.05
CA LEU A 109 0.69 -0.78 7.18
C LEU A 109 0.21 0.56 7.75
N ALA A 110 1.17 1.38 8.18
CA ALA A 110 0.91 2.73 8.63
C ALA A 110 0.86 3.70 7.43
N ASN A 111 0.31 4.90 7.64
CA ASN A 111 0.27 5.98 6.63
C ASN A 111 1.68 6.48 6.19
N THR A 112 2.74 5.92 6.75
CA THR A 112 4.14 6.15 6.40
C THR A 112 4.60 5.31 5.22
N SER A 113 3.91 4.20 4.91
CA SER A 113 4.23 3.34 3.78
C SER A 113 3.77 4.02 2.49
N THR A 114 4.71 4.26 1.58
CA THR A 114 4.51 5.01 0.33
C THR A 114 5.07 4.25 -0.86
N LEU A 115 4.36 4.33 -1.98
CA LEU A 115 4.87 3.96 -3.30
C LEU A 115 5.24 5.23 -4.04
N THR A 116 6.50 5.37 -4.41
CA THR A 116 6.97 6.44 -5.29
C THR A 116 7.02 5.91 -6.72
N MET A 117 6.38 6.66 -7.61
CA MET A 117 6.53 6.53 -9.04
C MET A 117 7.48 7.60 -9.55
N ALA A 118 8.43 7.23 -10.39
CA ALA A 118 9.31 8.16 -11.07
C ALA A 118 9.51 7.73 -12.52
N THR A 119 9.58 8.67 -13.45
CA THR A 119 10.04 8.37 -14.82
C THR A 119 11.57 8.36 -14.86
N SER A 120 12.17 7.35 -15.49
CA SER A 120 13.60 7.34 -15.78
C SER A 120 13.86 8.03 -17.13
N GLY A 121 13.68 9.35 -17.18
CA GLY A 121 13.96 10.17 -18.36
C GLY A 121 12.97 11.30 -18.62
N ALA A 122 13.41 12.25 -19.44
CA ALA A 122 12.69 13.49 -19.77
C ALA A 122 11.85 13.42 -21.06
N ALA A 123 11.83 12.26 -21.74
CA ALA A 123 11.22 12.12 -23.06
C ALA A 123 10.41 10.83 -23.18
N VAL A 124 9.37 10.89 -24.03
CA VAL A 124 8.45 9.78 -24.34
C VAL A 124 9.16 8.75 -25.24
N PRO A 125 8.97 7.43 -25.03
CA PRO A 125 8.14 6.80 -23.99
C PRO A 125 8.77 6.84 -22.61
N PHE A 126 7.98 7.19 -21.59
CA PHE A 126 8.44 7.18 -20.21
C PHE A 126 8.62 5.73 -19.74
N THR A 127 9.79 5.43 -19.17
CA THR A 127 9.98 4.22 -18.39
C THR A 127 9.68 4.55 -16.93
N TRP A 128 8.76 3.81 -16.31
CA TRP A 128 8.36 4.05 -14.92
C TRP A 128 9.12 3.14 -13.98
N VAL A 129 9.64 3.73 -12.91
CA VAL A 129 10.29 3.04 -11.81
C VAL A 129 9.40 3.18 -10.58
N PHE A 130 9.05 2.04 -9.98
CA PHE A 130 8.35 1.97 -8.71
C PHE A 130 9.34 1.75 -7.58
N THR A 131 9.17 2.47 -6.47
CA THR A 131 9.94 2.25 -5.26
C THR A 131 9.03 2.32 -4.05
N CYS A 132 9.13 1.32 -3.17
CA CYS A 132 8.40 1.29 -1.90
C CYS A 132 9.30 1.81 -0.78
N SER A 133 8.75 2.56 0.17
CA SER A 133 9.50 3.02 1.36
C SER A 133 9.89 1.89 2.31
N ASP A 134 9.14 0.80 2.28
CA ASP A 134 9.17 -0.34 3.18
C ASP A 134 8.57 -1.57 2.47
N HIS A 135 8.70 -2.75 3.08
CA HIS A 135 8.14 -4.00 2.54
C HIS A 135 8.54 -4.27 1.07
N THR A 136 9.84 -4.14 0.79
CA THR A 136 10.41 -4.32 -0.56
C THR A 136 10.19 -5.72 -1.13
N ASP A 137 9.93 -6.71 -0.28
CA ASP A 137 9.61 -8.09 -0.61
C ASP A 137 8.23 -8.26 -1.29
N VAL A 138 7.32 -7.30 -1.12
CA VAL A 138 5.99 -7.27 -1.74
C VAL A 138 5.78 -6.04 -2.63
N CYS A 139 6.85 -5.30 -2.91
CA CYS A 139 6.81 -4.14 -3.78
C CYS A 139 6.53 -4.58 -5.22
N PRO A 140 5.60 -3.93 -5.95
CA PRO A 140 5.34 -4.25 -7.35
C PRO A 140 6.60 -4.04 -8.20
N GLU A 141 6.85 -4.97 -9.13
CA GLU A 141 8.02 -4.89 -10.01
C GLU A 141 7.89 -3.70 -10.98
N PRO A 142 9.01 -3.01 -11.29
CA PRO A 142 9.03 -2.05 -12.39
C PRO A 142 8.67 -2.78 -13.69
N ASN A 143 7.52 -2.41 -14.28
CA ASN A 143 6.99 -2.83 -15.58
C ASN A 143 5.93 -3.94 -15.63
N THR A 144 5.33 -4.37 -14.51
CA THR A 144 4.07 -5.13 -14.61
C THR A 144 2.88 -4.17 -14.68
N HIS A 145 2.29 -4.10 -15.88
CA HIS A 145 1.13 -3.32 -16.36
C HIS A 145 1.45 -2.04 -17.17
#